data_AF-Q3KU39-F1
#
_entry.id   AF-Q3KU39-F1
#
_cell.length_a   1.000
_cell.length_b   1.000
_cell.length_c   1.000
_cell.angle_alpha   90.00
_cell.angle_beta   90.00
_cell.angle_gamma   90.00
#
_symmetry.space_group_name_H-M   'P 1'
#
loop_
_entity.id
_entity.type
_entity.pdbx_description
1 polymer ?
#
loop_
_entity_poly.entity_id
_entity_poly.type
_entity_poly.pdbx_seq_one_letter_code
_entity_poly.pdbx_strand_id
1 'polypeptide(L)'
;MKLKTLVIGGSGLFLMVFSLLLFVAILFSDEQDSGISNIHYGGVNVSAEVLAHKPMVEKYAKEYGVEEYVNILLAIIQVESGGTAEDVMQSSESLGLPPNSLSTEESIKQGVKYFSELLASSERLSVDLESVIQSYNYGGGFLGYVANRGNKYTFELAQSFSKEYSGGEKVSYPNPIAIPINGGWRYNYGNMFYVQLVTQYLVTTEFDDDTVQAIMDEALKYEGWRYVYGGASPTTSFDCSGLTQWTYGKAGINLPRTAQQ
;
A
#
# COMPACT_ATOMS: atom_id res chain seq x y z
N MET A 1 -49.01 35.48 33.55
CA MET A 1 -49.32 34.70 32.33
C MET A 1 -48.94 35.57 31.13
N LYS A 2 -47.95 35.34 30.26
CA LYS A 2 -47.57 34.11 29.53
C LYS A 2 -46.08 34.11 29.08
N LEU A 3 -45.18 34.91 29.66
CA LEU A 3 -43.83 35.09 29.11
C LEU A 3 -42.73 34.23 29.76
N LYS A 4 -42.84 33.88 31.04
CA LYS A 4 -41.79 33.09 31.75
C LYS A 4 -41.86 31.58 31.50
N THR A 5 -43.03 31.03 31.20
CA THR A 5 -43.20 29.61 30.84
C THR A 5 -42.80 29.30 29.39
N LEU A 6 -42.76 30.33 28.53
CA LEU A 6 -42.39 30.18 27.11
C LEU A 6 -40.87 30.03 26.92
N VAL A 7 -40.08 30.71 27.74
CA VAL A 7 -38.60 30.67 27.66
C VAL A 7 -38.02 29.34 28.15
N ILE A 8 -38.62 28.74 29.19
CA ILE A 8 -38.16 27.44 29.74
C ILE A 8 -38.57 26.28 28.83
N GLY A 9 -39.74 26.35 28.19
CA GLY A 9 -40.17 25.36 27.18
C GLY A 9 -39.35 25.44 25.88
N GLY A 10 -38.99 26.66 25.45
CA GLY A 10 -38.16 26.87 24.27
C GLY A 10 -36.71 26.42 24.44
N SER A 11 -36.10 26.63 25.62
CA SER A 11 -34.73 26.18 25.88
C SER A 11 -34.61 24.66 25.97
N GLY A 12 -35.60 23.99 26.55
CA GLY A 12 -35.62 22.53 26.63
C GLY A 12 -35.80 21.87 25.26
N LEU A 13 -36.71 22.40 24.43
CA LEU A 13 -36.93 21.92 23.07
C LEU A 13 -35.71 22.19 22.17
N PHE A 14 -35.06 23.34 22.32
CA PHE A 14 -33.84 23.67 21.59
C PHE A 14 -32.69 22.72 21.97
N LEU A 15 -32.48 22.45 23.26
CA LEU A 15 -31.46 21.51 23.70
C LEU A 15 -31.76 20.08 23.23
N MET A 16 -33.01 19.64 23.22
CA MET A 16 -33.39 18.31 22.77
C MET A 16 -33.19 18.15 21.25
N VAL A 17 -33.58 19.15 20.45
CA VAL A 17 -33.36 19.16 18.99
C VAL A 17 -31.87 19.29 18.66
N PHE A 18 -31.12 20.10 19.40
CA PHE A 18 -29.68 20.24 19.24
C PHE A 18 -28.92 18.95 19.61
N SER A 19 -29.37 18.25 20.66
CA SER A 19 -28.83 16.95 21.05
C SER A 19 -29.15 15.87 20.02
N LEU A 20 -30.36 15.89 19.45
CA LEU A 20 -30.76 14.98 18.38
C LEU A 20 -29.98 15.26 17.09
N LEU A 21 -29.73 16.53 16.77
CA LEU A 21 -28.89 16.94 15.64
C LEU A 21 -27.42 16.54 15.83
N LEU A 22 -26.88 16.63 17.05
CA LEU A 22 -25.55 16.12 17.40
C LEU A 22 -25.49 14.59 17.31
N PHE A 23 -26.53 13.89 17.75
CA PHE A 23 -26.61 12.44 17.68
C PHE A 23 -26.74 11.93 16.24
N VAL A 24 -27.53 12.63 15.41
CA VAL A 24 -27.62 12.44 13.96
C VAL A 24 -26.28 12.76 13.32
N ALA A 25 -25.63 13.88 13.66
CA ALA A 25 -24.30 14.20 13.15
C ALA A 25 -23.26 13.13 13.52
N ILE A 26 -23.34 12.49 14.70
CA ILE A 26 -22.47 11.38 15.10
C ILE A 26 -22.82 10.07 14.35
N LEU A 27 -24.11 9.81 14.11
CA LEU A 27 -24.55 8.65 13.31
C LEU A 27 -24.26 8.80 11.81
N PHE A 28 -24.13 10.03 11.32
CA PHE A 28 -23.76 10.37 9.94
C PHE A 28 -22.30 10.86 9.81
N SER A 29 -21.52 10.92 10.90
CA SER A 29 -20.09 11.26 10.86
C SER A 29 -19.20 10.05 10.59
N ASP A 30 -19.78 8.90 10.24
CA ASP A 30 -19.05 7.72 9.80
C ASP A 30 -19.08 7.54 8.27
N GLU A 31 -19.24 8.65 7.53
CA GLU A 31 -18.64 8.80 6.20
C GLU A 31 -17.40 9.66 6.33
N GLN A 32 -16.41 9.16 7.07
CA GLN A 32 -15.05 9.68 7.00
C GLN A 32 -14.20 8.69 6.23
N ASP A 33 -14.09 9.01 4.95
CA ASP A 33 -13.05 8.60 4.03
C ASP A 33 -13.00 7.09 3.72
N SER A 34 -13.78 6.73 2.71
CA SER A 34 -13.36 5.76 1.70
C SER A 34 -12.11 6.26 0.97
N GLY A 35 -11.03 6.44 1.71
CA GLY A 35 -9.69 6.49 1.16
C GLY A 35 -9.27 5.06 0.94
N ILE A 36 -8.94 4.73 -0.31
CA ILE A 36 -7.93 3.71 -0.60
C ILE A 36 -6.89 3.84 0.51
N SER A 37 -6.70 2.79 1.32
CA SER A 37 -5.54 2.73 2.18
C SER A 37 -4.36 2.79 1.23
N ASN A 38 -3.86 4.00 1.00
CA ASN A 38 -2.66 4.27 0.26
C ASN A 38 -1.54 3.71 1.13
N ILE A 39 -1.39 2.37 1.10
CA ILE A 39 -0.18 1.73 1.60
C ILE A 39 0.90 2.21 0.65
N HIS A 40 1.48 3.35 1.02
CA HIS A 40 2.56 3.96 0.31
C HIS A 40 3.80 3.17 0.71
N TYR A 41 4.13 2.15 -0.06
CA TYR A 41 5.32 1.34 0.15
C TYR A 41 6.56 2.22 -0.12
N GLY A 42 7.02 2.89 0.95
CA GLY A 42 8.05 3.93 0.91
C GLY A 42 9.43 3.45 0.48
N GLY A 43 9.69 2.14 0.53
CA GLY A 43 10.91 1.55 0.01
C GLY A 43 10.72 0.13 -0.51
N VAL A 44 11.80 -0.41 -1.09
CA VAL A 44 11.85 -1.78 -1.61
C VAL A 44 13.20 -2.40 -1.22
N ASN A 45 13.18 -3.62 -0.70
CA ASN A 45 14.36 -4.39 -0.33
C ASN A 45 14.48 -5.60 -1.27
N VAL A 46 15.14 -5.41 -2.41
CA VAL A 46 15.31 -6.43 -3.45
C VAL A 46 16.79 -6.59 -3.81
N SER A 47 17.14 -7.66 -4.51
CA SER A 47 18.52 -7.97 -4.85
C SER A 47 19.15 -6.92 -5.79
N ALA A 48 20.48 -6.92 -5.88
CA ALA A 48 21.20 -6.02 -6.77
C ALA A 48 20.85 -6.27 -8.24
N GLU A 49 20.58 -7.52 -8.61
CA GLU A 49 20.14 -7.94 -9.94
C GLU A 49 18.79 -7.32 -10.29
N VAL A 50 17.85 -7.26 -9.34
CA VAL A 50 16.56 -6.59 -9.53
C VAL A 50 16.75 -5.07 -9.62
N LEU A 51 17.55 -4.49 -8.72
CA LEU A 51 17.82 -3.04 -8.72
C LEU A 51 18.46 -2.55 -10.02
N ALA A 52 19.23 -3.39 -10.71
CA ALA A 52 19.83 -3.05 -12.01
C ALA A 52 18.76 -2.75 -13.08
N HIS A 53 17.55 -3.31 -12.96
CA HIS A 53 16.43 -3.07 -13.88
C HIS A 53 15.65 -1.78 -13.57
N LYS A 54 15.88 -1.15 -12.41
CA LYS A 54 15.12 0.03 -11.95
C LYS A 54 15.01 1.16 -12.97
N PRO A 55 16.08 1.59 -13.68
CA PRO A 55 15.96 2.67 -14.67
C PRO A 55 15.00 2.33 -15.82
N MET A 56 14.93 1.05 -16.21
CA MET A 56 14.04 0.59 -17.27
C MET A 56 12.60 0.44 -16.76
N VAL A 57 12.43 -0.02 -15.52
CA VAL A 57 11.12 -0.02 -14.85
C VAL A 57 10.58 1.40 -14.73
N GLU A 58 11.38 2.37 -14.29
CA GLU A 58 11.00 3.79 -14.20
C GLU A 58 10.60 4.38 -15.57
N LYS A 59 11.36 4.06 -16.63
CA LYS A 59 11.05 4.46 -18.00
C LYS A 59 9.64 4.04 -18.40
N TYR A 60 9.30 2.76 -18.22
CA TYR A 60 7.99 2.25 -18.64
C TYR A 60 6.88 2.58 -17.64
N ALA A 61 7.19 2.69 -16.35
CA ALA A 61 6.22 3.15 -15.35
C ALA A 61 5.74 4.56 -15.68
N LYS A 62 6.65 5.43 -16.13
CA LYS A 62 6.30 6.74 -16.68
C LYS A 62 5.49 6.67 -17.96
N GLU A 63 5.83 5.77 -18.88
CA GLU A 63 5.07 5.58 -20.13
C GLU A 63 3.60 5.21 -19.86
N TYR A 64 3.34 4.39 -18.84
CA TYR A 64 2.00 3.90 -18.48
C TYR A 64 1.35 4.63 -17.31
N GLY A 65 1.97 5.69 -16.78
CA GLY A 65 1.41 6.52 -15.70
C GLY A 65 1.31 5.83 -14.33
N VAL A 66 2.22 4.90 -14.03
CA VAL A 66 2.25 4.10 -12.79
C VAL A 66 3.56 4.29 -12.00
N GLU A 67 4.13 5.50 -12.07
CA GLU A 67 5.43 5.87 -11.44
C GLU A 67 5.45 5.64 -9.94
N GLU A 68 4.31 5.83 -9.26
CA GLU A 68 4.16 5.60 -7.82
C GLU A 68 4.28 4.11 -7.42
N TYR A 69 4.16 3.19 -8.38
CA TYR A 69 4.20 1.74 -8.15
C TYR A 69 5.54 1.09 -8.51
N VAL A 70 6.60 1.87 -8.81
CA VAL A 70 7.94 1.33 -9.16
C VAL A 70 8.46 0.33 -8.12
N ASN A 71 8.27 0.61 -6.84
CA ASN A 71 8.68 -0.31 -5.76
C ASN A 71 7.94 -1.66 -5.82
N ILE A 72 6.66 -1.65 -6.15
CA ILE A 72 5.85 -2.87 -6.32
C ILE A 72 6.29 -3.64 -7.56
N LEU A 73 6.56 -2.95 -8.67
CA LEU A 73 7.05 -3.56 -9.90
C LEU A 73 8.42 -4.24 -9.69
N LEU A 74 9.31 -3.63 -8.91
CA LEU A 74 10.58 -4.25 -8.52
C LEU A 74 10.39 -5.46 -7.60
N ALA A 75 9.46 -5.39 -6.64
CA ALA A 75 9.11 -6.53 -5.80
C ALA A 75 8.50 -7.69 -6.61
N ILE A 76 7.70 -7.39 -7.65
CA ILE A 76 7.21 -8.39 -8.61
C ILE A 76 8.38 -9.04 -9.34
N ILE A 77 9.32 -8.28 -9.93
CA ILE A 77 10.52 -8.86 -10.57
C ILE A 77 11.30 -9.77 -9.62
N GLN A 78 11.43 -9.36 -8.36
CA GLN A 78 12.09 -10.17 -7.33
C GLN A 78 11.40 -11.52 -7.11
N VAL A 79 10.07 -11.53 -7.05
CA VAL A 79 9.27 -12.75 -6.86
C VAL A 79 9.28 -13.63 -8.12
N GLU A 80 9.19 -13.03 -9.30
CA GLU A 80 9.07 -13.76 -10.56
C GLU A 80 10.39 -14.41 -11.01
N SER A 81 11.51 -13.70 -10.89
CA SER A 81 12.78 -14.16 -11.48
C SER A 81 14.03 -13.85 -10.65
N GLY A 82 13.88 -13.11 -9.55
CA GLY A 82 15.01 -12.53 -8.84
C GLY A 82 15.87 -11.59 -9.71
N GLY A 83 15.33 -11.10 -10.84
CA GLY A 83 16.04 -10.24 -11.79
C GLY A 83 17.03 -10.97 -12.71
N THR A 84 17.04 -12.32 -12.70
CA THR A 84 18.06 -13.13 -13.41
C THR A 84 17.57 -13.82 -14.68
N ALA A 85 16.26 -13.99 -14.86
CA ALA A 85 15.70 -14.54 -16.09
C ALA A 85 15.75 -13.50 -17.22
N GLU A 86 15.68 -13.93 -18.48
CA GLU A 86 15.55 -13.00 -19.60
C GLU A 86 14.18 -12.32 -19.60
N ASP A 87 13.10 -13.10 -19.41
CA ASP A 87 11.77 -12.60 -19.10
C ASP A 87 11.65 -12.28 -17.59
N VAL A 88 12.27 -11.17 -17.19
CA VAL A 88 12.44 -10.77 -15.78
C VAL A 88 11.13 -10.57 -15.01
N MET A 89 10.05 -10.18 -15.68
CA MET A 89 8.73 -9.97 -15.10
C MET A 89 7.77 -11.16 -15.31
N GLN A 90 8.25 -12.27 -15.92
CA GLN A 90 7.42 -13.41 -16.35
C GLN A 90 6.11 -12.95 -17.00
N SER A 91 6.22 -12.03 -17.95
CA SER A 91 5.07 -11.33 -18.53
C SER A 91 4.67 -11.87 -19.89
N SER A 92 5.37 -12.89 -20.42
CA SER A 92 5.06 -13.56 -21.69
C SER A 92 3.61 -14.08 -21.74
N GLU A 93 3.15 -14.77 -20.70
CA GLU A 93 1.82 -15.37 -20.65
C GLU A 93 0.69 -14.32 -20.67
N SER A 94 0.96 -13.09 -20.20
CA SER A 94 -0.01 -11.98 -20.28
C SER A 94 -0.32 -11.56 -21.74
N LEU A 95 0.57 -11.90 -22.67
CA LEU A 95 0.38 -11.75 -24.13
C LEU A 95 -0.11 -13.03 -24.82
N GLY A 96 -0.34 -14.10 -24.06
CA GLY A 96 -0.64 -15.42 -24.62
C GLY A 96 0.56 -16.09 -25.31
N LEU A 97 1.78 -15.65 -25.01
CA LEU A 97 3.01 -16.28 -25.49
C LEU A 97 3.42 -17.45 -24.59
N PRO A 98 4.23 -18.40 -25.09
CA PRO A 98 4.85 -19.41 -24.24
C PRO A 98 5.71 -18.76 -23.13
N PRO A 99 5.89 -19.43 -21.97
CA PRO A 99 6.72 -18.90 -20.89
C PRO A 99 8.14 -18.56 -21.36
N ASN A 100 8.72 -17.47 -20.86
CA ASN A 100 10.08 -17.01 -21.19
C ASN A 100 10.31 -16.71 -22.68
N SER A 101 9.34 -16.09 -23.36
CA SER A 101 9.44 -15.73 -24.78
C SER A 101 9.94 -14.31 -25.02
N LEU A 102 9.83 -13.42 -24.02
CA LEU A 102 10.18 -12.01 -24.14
C LEU A 102 11.64 -11.74 -23.74
N SER A 103 12.31 -10.83 -24.46
CA SER A 103 13.55 -10.24 -23.97
C SER A 103 13.34 -9.40 -22.71
N THR A 104 14.40 -9.03 -22.00
CA THR A 104 14.29 -8.24 -20.76
C THR A 104 13.56 -6.91 -20.95
N GLU A 105 13.82 -6.16 -22.02
CA GLU A 105 13.14 -4.89 -22.25
C GLU A 105 11.66 -5.09 -22.60
N GLU A 106 11.35 -6.10 -23.43
CA GLU A 106 9.96 -6.45 -23.76
C GLU A 106 9.19 -6.94 -22.53
N SER A 107 9.85 -7.73 -21.68
CA SER A 107 9.30 -8.26 -20.43
C SER A 107 8.93 -7.14 -19.47
N ILE A 108 9.83 -6.17 -19.23
CA ILE A 108 9.56 -5.02 -18.36
C ILE A 108 8.45 -4.16 -18.96
N LYS A 109 8.53 -3.85 -20.25
CA LYS A 109 7.49 -3.05 -20.92
C LYS A 109 6.11 -3.69 -20.78
N GLN A 110 6.02 -4.99 -21.09
CA GLN A 110 4.77 -5.73 -21.03
C GLN A 110 4.26 -5.90 -19.60
N GLY A 111 5.14 -6.22 -18.64
CA GLY A 111 4.77 -6.39 -17.25
C GLY A 111 4.23 -5.09 -16.64
N VAL A 112 4.88 -3.96 -16.91
CA VAL A 112 4.40 -2.64 -16.46
C VAL A 112 3.07 -2.27 -17.13
N LYS A 113 2.94 -2.48 -18.44
CA LYS A 113 1.68 -2.26 -19.16
C LYS A 113 0.56 -3.10 -18.55
N TYR A 114 0.80 -4.39 -18.34
CA TYR A 114 -0.20 -5.30 -17.79
C TYR A 114 -0.60 -4.91 -16.36
N PHE A 115 0.35 -4.54 -15.51
CA PHE A 115 0.06 -4.01 -14.18
C PHE A 115 -0.82 -2.74 -14.24
N SER A 116 -0.54 -1.81 -15.16
CA SER A 116 -1.36 -0.61 -15.34
C SER A 116 -2.80 -0.92 -15.78
N GLU A 117 -3.00 -1.95 -16.60
CA GLU A 117 -4.33 -2.39 -17.04
C GLU A 117 -5.12 -3.01 -15.88
N LEU A 118 -4.44 -3.78 -15.02
CA LEU A 118 -5.03 -4.32 -13.80
C LEU A 118 -5.41 -3.21 -12.82
N LEU A 119 -4.55 -2.21 -12.63
CA LEU A 119 -4.83 -1.05 -11.79
C LEU A 119 -6.03 -0.25 -12.31
N ALA A 120 -6.07 0.06 -13.61
CA ALA A 120 -7.22 0.74 -14.20
C ALA A 120 -8.51 -0.10 -14.06
N SER A 121 -8.40 -1.42 -14.05
CA SER A 121 -9.55 -2.30 -13.80
C SER A 121 -9.95 -2.34 -12.33
N SER A 122 -9.00 -2.25 -11.39
CA SER A 122 -9.32 -2.23 -9.97
C SER A 122 -10.03 -0.94 -9.57
N GLU A 123 -9.61 0.21 -10.12
CA GLU A 123 -10.28 1.49 -9.92
C GLU A 123 -11.75 1.44 -10.35
N ARG A 124 -12.02 0.91 -11.56
CA ARG A 124 -13.39 0.75 -12.08
C ARG A 124 -14.25 -0.17 -11.22
N LEU A 125 -13.65 -1.19 -10.61
CA LEU A 125 -14.33 -2.16 -9.76
C LEU A 125 -14.30 -1.76 -8.28
N SER A 126 -13.62 -0.66 -7.93
CA SER A 126 -13.38 -0.20 -6.57
C SER A 126 -12.77 -1.27 -5.67
N VAL A 127 -11.78 -2.03 -6.18
CA VAL A 127 -11.04 -3.05 -5.41
C VAL A 127 -9.63 -2.57 -5.05
N ASP A 128 -9.09 -3.13 -3.97
CA ASP A 128 -7.81 -2.72 -3.38
C ASP A 128 -6.55 -3.11 -4.20
N LEU A 129 -5.41 -2.54 -3.81
CA LEU A 129 -4.12 -2.72 -4.49
C LEU A 129 -3.60 -4.15 -4.34
N GLU A 130 -3.85 -4.81 -3.22
CA GLU A 130 -3.53 -6.21 -3.00
C GLU A 130 -4.24 -7.12 -4.01
N SER A 131 -5.46 -6.78 -4.41
CA SER A 131 -6.16 -7.49 -5.49
C SER A 131 -5.45 -7.32 -6.83
N VAL A 132 -4.88 -6.14 -7.12
CA VAL A 132 -4.06 -5.89 -8.32
C VAL A 132 -2.80 -6.76 -8.30
N ILE A 133 -2.09 -6.78 -7.17
CA ILE A 133 -0.89 -7.60 -6.99
C ILE A 133 -1.22 -9.08 -7.22
N GLN A 134 -2.27 -9.60 -6.57
CA GLN A 134 -2.68 -10.99 -6.76
C GLN A 134 -3.13 -11.26 -8.21
N SER A 135 -3.79 -10.31 -8.87
CA SER A 135 -4.20 -10.41 -10.27
C SER A 135 -3.05 -10.40 -11.26
N TYR A 136 -1.87 -9.90 -10.89
CA TYR A 136 -0.68 -10.08 -11.73
C TYR A 136 -0.39 -11.58 -11.92
N ASN A 137 -0.53 -12.36 -10.84
CA ASN A 137 -0.34 -13.82 -10.87
C ASN A 137 -1.57 -14.62 -11.35
N TYR A 138 -2.78 -14.18 -11.00
CA TYR A 138 -4.03 -14.90 -11.30
C TYR A 138 -4.76 -14.46 -12.57
N GLY A 139 -4.36 -13.36 -13.17
CA GLY A 139 -5.15 -12.73 -14.21
C GLY A 139 -6.17 -11.73 -13.67
N GLY A 140 -6.64 -10.85 -14.56
CA GLY A 140 -7.65 -9.84 -14.23
C GLY A 140 -9.02 -10.39 -13.79
N GLY A 141 -9.29 -11.69 -14.03
CA GLY A 141 -10.51 -12.35 -13.55
C GLY A 141 -10.64 -12.34 -12.02
N PHE A 142 -9.51 -12.31 -11.30
CA PHE A 142 -9.51 -12.25 -9.84
C PHE A 142 -10.06 -10.90 -9.31
N LEU A 143 -9.85 -9.78 -10.02
CA LEU A 143 -10.44 -8.49 -9.63
C LEU A 143 -11.96 -8.56 -9.57
N GLY A 144 -12.59 -9.16 -10.59
CA GLY A 144 -14.03 -9.38 -10.61
C GLY A 144 -14.50 -10.37 -9.53
N TYR A 145 -13.67 -11.36 -9.20
CA TYR A 145 -13.95 -12.30 -8.11
C TYR A 145 -14.02 -11.60 -6.74
N VAL A 146 -13.09 -10.68 -6.47
CA VAL A 146 -13.04 -9.86 -5.25
C VAL A 146 -14.15 -8.81 -5.22
N ALA A 147 -14.42 -8.16 -6.35
CA ALA A 147 -15.47 -7.14 -6.44
C ALA A 147 -16.85 -7.66 -6.01
N ASN A 148 -17.15 -8.92 -6.34
CA ASN A 148 -18.41 -9.56 -5.94
C ASN A 148 -18.41 -10.09 -4.49
N ARG A 149 -17.34 -9.87 -3.72
CA ARG A 149 -17.12 -10.46 -2.39
C ARG A 149 -16.56 -9.46 -1.38
N GLY A 150 -16.96 -8.19 -1.49
CA GLY A 150 -16.63 -7.15 -0.51
C GLY A 150 -15.47 -6.25 -0.92
N ASN A 151 -15.03 -6.30 -2.17
CA ASN A 151 -14.09 -5.36 -2.79
C ASN A 151 -12.68 -5.31 -2.18
N LYS A 152 -12.37 -6.18 -1.21
CA LYS A 152 -11.06 -6.24 -0.56
C LYS A 152 -10.45 -7.61 -0.67
N TYR A 153 -9.16 -7.64 -0.95
CA TYR A 153 -8.35 -8.83 -0.92
C TYR A 153 -8.39 -9.47 0.47
N THR A 154 -8.47 -10.80 0.48
CA THR A 154 -8.17 -11.63 1.65
C THR A 154 -7.45 -12.87 1.17
N PHE A 155 -6.64 -13.48 2.04
CA PHE A 155 -5.98 -14.74 1.73
C PHE A 155 -7.01 -15.85 1.45
N GLU A 156 -8.16 -15.83 2.12
CA GLU A 156 -9.27 -16.76 1.92
C GLU A 156 -9.85 -16.66 0.50
N LEU A 157 -9.98 -15.44 -0.04
CA LEU A 157 -10.42 -15.24 -1.42
C LEU A 157 -9.38 -15.75 -2.42
N ALA A 158 -8.09 -15.49 -2.21
CA ALA A 158 -7.02 -16.01 -3.07
C ALA A 158 -6.99 -17.55 -3.05
N GLN A 159 -7.10 -18.15 -1.86
CA GLN A 159 -7.16 -19.60 -1.70
C GLN A 159 -8.40 -20.20 -2.37
N SER A 160 -9.56 -19.58 -2.21
CA SER A 160 -10.82 -20.05 -2.82
C SER A 160 -10.77 -19.96 -4.34
N PHE A 161 -10.25 -18.87 -4.90
CA PHE A 161 -10.04 -18.72 -6.33
C PHE A 161 -9.12 -19.80 -6.88
N SER A 162 -7.95 -20.01 -6.26
CA SER A 162 -7.01 -21.06 -6.65
C SER A 162 -7.63 -22.45 -6.60
N LYS A 163 -8.42 -22.75 -5.56
CA LYS A 163 -9.14 -24.02 -5.41
C LYS A 163 -10.15 -24.26 -6.52
N GLU A 164 -10.96 -23.25 -6.86
CA GLU A 164 -11.97 -23.34 -7.90
C GLU A 164 -11.33 -23.63 -9.26
N TYR A 165 -10.24 -22.92 -9.59
CA TYR A 165 -9.56 -23.06 -10.87
C TYR A 165 -8.65 -24.31 -10.96
N SER A 166 -8.15 -24.82 -9.83
CA SER A 166 -7.40 -26.08 -9.81
C SER A 166 -8.27 -27.33 -9.70
N GLY A 167 -9.60 -27.19 -9.60
CA GLY A 167 -10.49 -28.32 -9.30
C GLY A 167 -10.22 -28.96 -7.93
N GLY A 168 -9.61 -28.21 -7.00
CA GLY A 168 -9.21 -28.70 -5.69
C GLY A 168 -7.89 -29.48 -5.65
N GLU A 169 -7.17 -29.59 -6.78
CA GLU A 169 -5.85 -30.21 -6.83
C GLU A 169 -4.84 -29.39 -6.02
N LYS A 170 -4.03 -30.06 -5.20
CA LYS A 170 -2.98 -29.46 -4.36
C LYS A 170 -1.60 -29.93 -4.82
N VAL A 171 -0.62 -29.04 -4.68
CA VAL A 171 0.80 -29.32 -4.93
C VAL A 171 1.65 -28.98 -3.71
N SER A 172 2.74 -29.73 -3.53
CA SER A 172 3.74 -29.43 -2.50
C SER A 172 4.37 -28.07 -2.75
N TYR A 173 4.47 -27.27 -1.69
CA TYR A 173 5.03 -25.92 -1.73
C TYR A 173 5.77 -25.63 -0.42
N PRO A 174 7.00 -26.15 -0.24
CA PRO A 174 7.78 -26.05 0.99
C PRO A 174 8.41 -24.65 1.16
N ASN A 175 7.60 -23.60 1.00
CA ASN A 175 8.01 -22.22 1.19
C ASN A 175 7.82 -21.79 2.66
N PRO A 176 8.76 -21.04 3.27
CA PRO A 176 8.65 -20.56 4.65
C PRO A 176 7.38 -19.78 4.99
N ILE A 177 6.73 -19.13 4.03
CA ILE A 177 5.43 -18.46 4.22
C ILE A 177 4.30 -19.48 4.30
N ALA A 178 4.33 -20.52 3.46
CA ALA A 178 3.25 -21.51 3.38
C ALA A 178 3.27 -22.53 4.53
N ILE A 179 4.46 -22.94 4.98
CA ILE A 179 4.65 -23.94 6.04
C ILE A 179 3.87 -23.62 7.32
N PRO A 180 3.99 -22.42 7.94
CA PRO A 180 3.27 -22.10 9.17
C PRO A 180 1.75 -21.94 8.96
N ILE A 181 1.31 -21.64 7.73
CA ILE A 181 -0.11 -21.41 7.43
C ILE A 181 -0.86 -22.73 7.21
N ASN A 182 -0.27 -23.68 6.46
CA ASN A 182 -1.00 -24.87 6.05
C ASN A 182 -0.17 -26.15 5.93
N GLY A 183 1.10 -26.13 6.34
CA GLY A 183 2.02 -27.27 6.22
C GLY A 183 2.80 -27.32 4.90
N GLY A 184 2.78 -26.26 4.09
CA GLY A 184 3.63 -26.13 2.90
C GLY A 184 3.00 -26.72 1.65
N TRP A 185 1.78 -26.31 1.33
CA TRP A 185 1.11 -26.66 0.07
C TRP A 185 0.36 -25.46 -0.52
N ARG A 186 0.04 -25.53 -1.82
CA ARG A 186 -0.90 -24.61 -2.48
C ARG A 186 -1.83 -25.35 -3.42
N TYR A 187 -2.95 -24.73 -3.79
CA TYR A 187 -3.76 -25.22 -4.90
C TYR A 187 -3.01 -25.05 -6.23
N ASN A 188 -3.22 -25.97 -7.17
CA ASN A 188 -2.49 -26.06 -8.44
C ASN A 188 -2.94 -25.03 -9.48
N TYR A 189 -3.13 -23.78 -9.06
CA TYR A 189 -3.47 -22.67 -9.95
C TYR A 189 -2.86 -21.38 -9.42
N GLY A 190 -1.90 -20.81 -10.16
CA GLY A 190 -1.07 -19.69 -9.72
C GLY A 190 -0.50 -19.90 -8.30
N ASN A 191 -0.35 -18.83 -7.53
CA ASN A 191 0.16 -18.86 -6.17
C ASN A 191 -0.75 -18.06 -5.23
N MET A 192 -1.43 -18.76 -4.31
CA MET A 192 -2.34 -18.14 -3.33
C MET A 192 -1.62 -17.35 -2.24
N PHE A 193 -0.29 -17.40 -2.19
CA PHE A 193 0.56 -16.62 -1.28
C PHE A 193 1.23 -15.44 -1.99
N TYR A 194 0.82 -15.10 -3.21
CA TYR A 194 1.54 -14.14 -4.05
C TYR A 194 1.62 -12.75 -3.43
N VAL A 195 0.53 -12.26 -2.83
CA VAL A 195 0.57 -10.98 -2.10
C VAL A 195 1.61 -11.03 -0.98
N GLN A 196 1.62 -12.06 -0.13
CA GLN A 196 2.61 -12.18 0.95
C GLN A 196 4.05 -12.27 0.43
N LEU A 197 4.26 -12.91 -0.72
CA LEU A 197 5.56 -13.01 -1.37
C LEU A 197 6.05 -11.68 -1.92
N VAL A 198 5.15 -10.85 -2.47
CA VAL A 198 5.51 -9.54 -3.00
C VAL A 198 5.72 -8.54 -1.86
N THR A 199 4.80 -8.51 -0.89
CA THR A 199 4.85 -7.52 0.20
C THR A 199 6.03 -7.72 1.14
N GLN A 200 6.63 -8.91 1.23
CA GLN A 200 7.84 -9.12 2.04
C GLN A 200 9.03 -8.27 1.58
N TYR A 201 9.03 -7.85 0.31
CA TYR A 201 10.09 -7.02 -0.28
C TYR A 201 9.75 -5.53 -0.25
N LEU A 202 8.55 -5.18 0.18
CA LEU A 202 8.13 -3.79 0.29
C LEU A 202 8.41 -3.31 1.71
N VAL A 203 9.19 -2.24 1.81
CA VAL A 203 9.50 -1.62 3.09
C VAL A 203 8.37 -0.65 3.40
N THR A 204 7.52 -1.02 4.35
CA THR A 204 6.82 -0.03 5.15
C THR A 204 7.84 0.47 6.17
N THR A 205 8.24 1.75 6.07
CA THR A 205 9.04 2.35 7.13
C THR A 205 8.10 2.58 8.32
N GLU A 206 7.87 1.53 9.09
CA GLU A 206 7.24 1.64 10.40
C GLU A 206 8.36 1.80 11.43
N PHE A 207 8.39 2.97 12.06
CA PHE A 207 9.14 3.14 13.29
C PHE A 207 8.34 2.45 14.39
N ASP A 208 9.03 1.70 15.25
CA ASP A 208 8.39 1.18 16.47
C ASP A 208 7.82 2.32 17.32
N ASP A 209 6.83 1.99 18.15
CA ASP A 209 6.14 2.97 19.01
C ASP A 209 7.13 3.78 19.86
N ASP A 210 8.21 3.15 20.34
CA ASP A 210 9.25 3.80 21.14
C ASP A 210 9.99 4.89 20.34
N THR A 211 10.32 4.60 19.08
CA THR A 211 10.98 5.53 18.16
C THR A 211 10.05 6.68 17.79
N VAL A 212 8.78 6.39 17.48
CA VAL A 212 7.76 7.42 17.20
C VAL A 212 7.59 8.32 18.42
N GLN A 213 7.46 7.74 19.61
CA GLN A 213 7.31 8.47 20.86
C GLN A 213 8.53 9.36 21.13
N ALA A 214 9.75 8.85 20.94
CA ALA A 214 10.98 9.63 21.12
C ALA A 214 11.05 10.85 20.18
N ILE A 215 10.66 10.68 18.91
CA ILE A 215 10.59 11.78 17.93
C ILE A 215 9.56 12.82 18.37
N MET A 216 8.36 12.39 18.78
CA MET A 216 7.26 13.28 19.16
C MET A 216 7.53 13.99 20.50
N ASP A 217 8.06 13.30 21.50
CA ASP A 217 8.44 13.88 22.79
C ASP A 217 9.49 14.97 22.63
N GLU A 218 10.43 14.79 21.70
CA GLU A 218 11.39 15.84 21.36
C GLU A 218 10.71 16.99 20.60
N ALA A 219 9.86 16.70 19.61
CA ALA A 219 9.19 17.72 18.80
C ALA A 219 8.28 18.65 19.62
N LEU A 220 7.52 18.08 20.56
CA LEU A 220 6.55 18.81 21.39
C LEU A 220 7.21 19.84 22.32
N LYS A 221 8.51 19.70 22.64
CA LYS A 221 9.26 20.73 23.40
C LYS A 221 9.32 22.08 22.69
N TYR A 222 9.12 22.09 21.38
CA TYR A 222 9.21 23.27 20.52
C TYR A 222 7.84 23.70 19.98
N GLU A 223 6.74 23.14 20.51
CA GLU A 223 5.39 23.56 20.14
C GLU A 223 5.21 25.07 20.40
N GLY A 224 4.65 25.77 19.41
CA GLY A 224 4.42 27.22 19.48
C GLY A 224 5.66 28.09 19.27
N TRP A 225 6.84 27.51 19.03
CA TRP A 225 8.04 28.28 18.69
C TRP A 225 7.95 28.92 17.31
N ARG A 226 8.60 30.07 17.12
CA ARG A 226 8.58 30.80 15.85
C ARG A 226 9.44 30.09 14.81
N TYR A 227 8.89 29.90 13.62
CA TYR A 227 9.65 29.45 12.44
C TYR A 227 10.84 30.39 12.14
N VAL A 228 12.02 29.81 11.93
CA VAL A 228 13.23 30.53 11.52
C VAL A 228 13.83 29.84 10.31
N TYR A 229 13.82 30.51 9.16
CA TYR A 229 14.42 30.00 7.93
C TYR A 229 15.91 29.70 8.13
N GLY A 230 16.33 28.48 7.81
CA GLY A 230 17.69 27.99 8.04
C GLY A 230 17.93 27.43 9.46
N GLY A 231 16.99 27.63 10.40
CA GLY A 231 17.09 27.14 11.77
C GLY A 231 17.06 25.61 11.83
N ALA A 232 17.93 25.03 12.66
CA ALA A 232 18.09 23.57 12.78
C ALA A 232 18.51 23.14 14.20
N SER A 233 18.27 23.98 15.20
CA SER A 233 18.60 23.69 16.59
C SER A 233 17.75 24.50 17.56
N PRO A 234 17.61 24.08 18.83
CA PRO A 234 16.87 24.85 19.84
C PRO A 234 17.45 26.25 20.10
N THR A 235 18.71 26.50 19.74
CA THR A 235 19.32 27.83 19.87
C THR A 235 18.95 28.78 18.74
N THR A 236 18.58 28.24 17.58
CA THR A 236 18.23 29.02 16.37
C THR A 236 16.74 28.99 16.06
N SER A 237 15.96 28.22 16.83
CA SER A 237 14.66 27.70 16.40
C SER A 237 14.81 26.85 15.13
N PHE A 238 13.70 26.57 14.44
CA PHE A 238 13.66 25.60 13.37
C PHE A 238 12.94 26.12 12.12
N ASP A 239 13.39 25.66 10.96
CA ASP A 239 12.55 25.50 9.78
C ASP A 239 12.01 24.06 9.67
N CYS A 240 11.27 23.76 8.61
CA CYS A 240 10.59 22.47 8.45
C CYS A 240 11.56 21.29 8.50
N SER A 241 12.60 21.28 7.65
CA SER A 241 13.56 20.18 7.59
C SER A 241 14.60 20.23 8.71
N GLY A 242 14.82 21.38 9.33
CA GLY A 242 15.64 21.52 10.52
C GLY A 242 14.98 20.91 11.76
N LEU A 243 13.67 21.06 11.91
CA LEU A 243 12.92 20.42 12.99
C LEU A 243 12.93 18.89 12.85
N THR A 244 12.62 18.37 11.67
CA THR A 244 12.61 16.92 11.43
C THR A 244 14.01 16.33 11.58
N GLN A 245 15.04 16.95 11.02
CA GLN A 245 16.41 16.51 11.19
C GLN A 245 16.81 16.44 12.67
N TRP A 246 16.42 17.44 13.47
CA TRP A 246 16.75 17.48 14.89
C TRP A 246 16.02 16.38 15.69
N THR A 247 14.71 16.25 15.53
CA THR A 247 13.90 15.31 16.32
C THR A 247 14.22 13.85 15.97
N TYR A 248 14.42 13.55 14.69
CA TYR A 248 14.87 12.22 14.24
C TYR A 248 16.29 11.92 14.72
N GLY A 249 17.19 12.92 14.72
CA GLY A 249 18.53 12.77 15.27
C GLY A 249 18.53 12.41 16.76
N LYS A 250 17.56 12.90 17.54
CA LYS A 250 17.38 12.52 18.95
C LYS A 250 16.88 11.09 19.14
N ALA A 251 16.16 10.55 18.14
CA ALA A 251 15.79 9.14 18.06
C ALA A 251 16.86 8.26 17.38
N GLY A 252 18.06 8.81 17.11
CA GLY A 252 19.18 8.05 16.51
C GLY A 252 19.11 7.92 14.99
N ILE A 253 18.21 8.63 14.31
CA ILE A 253 18.00 8.58 12.87
C ILE A 253 18.59 9.84 12.22
N ASN A 254 19.56 9.65 11.32
CA ASN A 254 20.21 10.77 10.63
C ASN A 254 19.48 11.10 9.34
N LEU A 255 18.84 12.28 9.29
CA LEU A 255 18.22 12.82 8.08
C LEU A 255 19.12 13.87 7.40
N PRO A 256 19.05 14.02 6.07
CA PRO A 256 19.67 15.13 5.37
C PRO A 256 19.02 16.48 5.76
N ARG A 257 19.71 17.59 5.49
CA ARG A 257 19.28 18.92 5.97
C ARG A 257 18.07 19.46 5.21
N THR A 258 17.90 19.11 3.94
CA THR A 258 16.87 19.67 3.08
C THR A 258 15.72 18.70 2.90
N ALA A 259 14.50 19.20 2.75
CA ALA A 259 13.31 18.36 2.56
C ALA A 259 13.30 17.56 1.24
N GLN A 260 14.14 17.95 0.27
CA GLN A 260 14.18 17.34 -1.07
C GLN A 260 15.06 16.09 -1.15
N GLN A 261 15.98 15.94 -0.21
CA GLN A 261 16.96 14.85 -0.13
C GLN A 261 16.41 13.70 0.70
#